data_AF-A0A5C1A5D7-F1
#
_entry.id   AF-A0A5C1A5D7-F1
#
_cell.length_a   1.000
_cell.length_b   1.000
_cell.length_c   1.000
_cell.angle_alpha   90.00
_cell.angle_beta   90.00
_cell.angle_gamma   90.00
#
_symmetry.space_group_name_H-M   'P 1'
#
loop_
_entity.id
_entity.type
_entity.pdbx_description
1 polymer ?
#
loop_
_entity_poly.entity_id
_entity_poly.type
_entity_poly.pdbx_seq_one_letter_code
_entity_poly.pdbx_strand_id
1 'polypeptide(L)'
;MLPMFVLTLALAPGVDVFGGARSDPLGPKAYPPVYVPVESPFGYLYRPAFDLHAVPRPPAVPYTPKAGDVLLLSDPDPLFDVLYVFAKSGKPGHCAIVVTMPDGRPGMLEAGFSFTPWTRLTPLDYAISLYAGNVWVRPREVPLTPDEDRRLTEFAMQANGGAYNKKRFANQLTLFRSRNPIVTRFAGKPVGPGKTYTCVQIVVEAMVYAGLIDAKTARPAATYAQDLFYDRSRNPYIDRHPPMAGRGWGAPQLWTPIPGAALRGRDRPQPPAPWPGEGGAFVVVPTPNGGSLPPTPTIVGSTPGDPSAMPAVVSSKQRIGFFDRPDRLFRLRR
;
A
#
# COMPACT_ATOMS: atom_id res chain seq x y z
N MET A 1 22.92 -1.84 -21.93
CA MET A 1 23.45 -2.88 -21.01
C MET A 1 22.90 -2.76 -19.58
N LEU A 2 22.67 -1.56 -19.03
CA LEU A 2 22.09 -1.35 -17.69
C LEU A 2 20.72 -2.02 -17.39
N PRO A 3 19.73 -2.06 -18.32
CA PRO A 3 18.43 -2.70 -18.03
C PRO A 3 18.56 -4.22 -17.85
N MET A 4 19.55 -4.83 -18.50
CA MET A 4 19.80 -6.26 -18.39
C MET A 4 20.40 -6.59 -17.01
N PHE A 5 21.31 -5.75 -16.49
CA PHE A 5 21.92 -5.88 -15.16
C PHE A 5 20.94 -5.72 -14.00
N VAL A 6 19.98 -4.79 -14.09
CA VAL A 6 18.94 -4.62 -13.05
C VAL A 6 17.99 -5.81 -13.03
N LEU A 7 17.67 -6.37 -14.21
CA LEU A 7 16.86 -7.58 -14.31
C LEU A 7 17.61 -8.81 -13.78
N THR A 8 18.92 -8.94 -13.99
CA THR A 8 19.72 -10.03 -13.40
C THR A 8 19.89 -9.89 -11.90
N LEU A 9 20.01 -8.69 -11.34
CA LEU A 9 20.04 -8.47 -9.88
C LEU A 9 18.70 -8.81 -9.22
N ALA A 10 17.58 -8.49 -9.88
CA ALA A 10 16.24 -8.89 -9.44
C ALA A 10 15.98 -10.41 -9.51
N LEU A 11 16.86 -11.16 -10.19
CA LEU A 11 16.73 -12.60 -10.45
C LEU A 11 17.94 -13.41 -9.93
N ALA A 12 18.90 -12.76 -9.26
CA ALA A 12 20.11 -13.41 -8.77
C ALA A 12 19.77 -14.33 -7.56
N PRO A 13 20.15 -15.62 -7.61
CA PRO A 13 19.91 -16.53 -6.50
C PRO A 13 20.66 -16.04 -5.25
N GLY A 14 19.91 -15.82 -4.16
CA GLY A 14 20.44 -15.34 -2.87
C GLY A 14 20.13 -13.88 -2.55
N VAL A 15 19.69 -13.08 -3.54
CA VAL A 15 19.08 -11.77 -3.30
C VAL A 15 17.58 -11.99 -3.35
N ASP A 16 16.97 -12.10 -2.18
CA ASP A 16 15.55 -12.38 -2.06
C ASP A 16 14.77 -11.10 -2.43
N VAL A 17 14.69 -10.81 -3.73
CA VAL A 17 14.04 -9.60 -4.29
C VAL A 17 12.54 -9.59 -3.99
N PHE A 18 12.00 -10.73 -3.56
CA PHE A 18 10.67 -10.86 -3.00
C PHE A 18 10.64 -11.49 -1.59
N GLY A 19 11.78 -11.65 -0.90
CA GLY A 19 11.90 -11.98 0.54
C GLY A 19 11.15 -13.21 1.07
N GLY A 20 10.46 -13.92 0.20
CA GLY A 20 9.14 -14.46 0.51
C GLY A 20 9.17 -15.95 0.34
N ALA A 21 8.53 -16.67 1.25
CA ALA A 21 8.45 -18.12 1.15
C ALA A 21 8.01 -18.53 -0.26
N ARG A 22 8.66 -19.56 -0.84
CA ARG A 22 8.29 -20.07 -2.17
C ARG A 22 6.90 -20.72 -2.18
N SER A 23 6.47 -21.22 -1.04
CA SER A 23 5.13 -21.69 -0.73
C SER A 23 4.38 -20.64 0.08
N ASP A 24 3.05 -20.60 0.00
CA ASP A 24 2.22 -19.73 0.83
C ASP A 24 2.66 -19.82 2.31
N PRO A 25 3.30 -18.78 2.86
CA PRO A 25 3.65 -18.77 4.24
C PRO A 25 2.40 -18.38 5.01
N LEU A 26 1.58 -19.36 5.30
CA LEU A 26 0.65 -19.28 6.42
C LEU A 26 1.40 -19.45 7.76
N GLY A 27 2.73 -19.52 7.75
CA GLY A 27 3.54 -19.71 8.96
C GLY A 27 3.99 -18.39 9.62
N PRO A 28 4.52 -18.47 10.86
CA PRO A 28 4.92 -17.30 11.67
C PRO A 28 5.92 -16.36 10.98
N LYS A 29 6.71 -16.85 10.02
CA LYS A 29 7.65 -16.02 9.26
C LYS A 29 6.97 -14.97 8.37
N ALA A 30 5.75 -15.21 7.91
CA ALA A 30 4.98 -14.23 7.14
C ALA A 30 4.04 -13.38 7.98
N TYR A 31 3.77 -13.85 9.20
CA TYR A 31 2.92 -13.18 10.15
C TYR A 31 3.71 -12.94 11.46
N PRO A 32 4.77 -12.12 11.44
CA PRO A 32 5.51 -11.82 12.65
C PRO A 32 4.62 -11.06 13.64
N PRO A 33 4.95 -11.10 14.95
CA PRO A 33 4.29 -10.26 15.94
C PRO A 33 4.45 -8.78 15.59
N VAL A 34 3.38 -8.00 15.77
CA VAL A 34 3.40 -6.54 15.58
C VAL A 34 2.85 -5.84 16.82
N TYR A 35 3.22 -4.57 16.98
CA TYR A 35 2.56 -3.69 17.94
C TYR A 35 1.31 -3.07 17.34
N VAL A 36 0.20 -3.15 18.07
CA VAL A 36 -1.06 -2.43 17.78
C VAL A 36 -1.32 -1.47 18.94
N PRO A 37 -1.38 -0.14 18.72
CA PRO A 37 -1.58 0.83 19.79
C PRO A 37 -2.91 0.60 20.52
N VAL A 38 -2.91 0.68 21.85
CA VAL A 38 -4.12 0.40 22.65
C VAL A 38 -5.17 1.47 22.41
N GLU A 39 -4.78 2.75 22.43
CA GLU A 39 -5.74 3.85 22.31
C GLU A 39 -6.25 4.09 20.88
N SER A 40 -5.48 3.65 19.88
CA SER A 40 -5.88 3.75 18.47
C SER A 40 -5.35 2.55 17.68
N PRO A 41 -6.10 1.43 17.63
CA PRO A 41 -5.67 0.20 16.99
C PRO A 41 -5.31 0.34 15.50
N PHE A 42 -5.84 1.37 14.84
CA PHE A 42 -5.55 1.69 13.45
C PHE A 42 -4.59 2.87 13.30
N GLY A 43 -3.92 3.33 14.35
CA GLY A 43 -2.98 4.45 14.31
C GLY A 43 -3.63 5.82 14.14
N TYR A 44 -2.91 6.78 13.57
CA TYR A 44 -3.29 8.19 13.55
C TYR A 44 -3.10 8.79 12.16
N LEU A 45 -4.00 9.70 11.78
CA LEU A 45 -3.89 10.55 10.59
C LEU A 45 -3.49 11.98 10.95
N TYR A 46 -2.92 12.67 9.97
CA TYR A 46 -2.50 14.07 10.05
C TYR A 46 -3.18 14.91 8.98
N ARG A 47 -3.00 16.23 9.05
CA ARG A 47 -3.57 17.15 8.06
C ARG A 47 -3.25 16.70 6.62
N PRO A 48 -4.23 16.77 5.69
CA PRO A 48 -4.03 16.37 4.32
C PRO A 48 -2.90 17.15 3.64
N ALA A 49 -2.08 16.44 2.88
CA ALA A 49 -1.02 17.02 2.07
C ALA A 49 -0.65 16.08 0.92
N PHE A 50 -0.61 16.62 -0.30
CA PHE A 50 -0.02 15.95 -1.47
C PHE A 50 1.52 15.97 -1.38
N ASP A 51 2.06 15.41 -0.30
CA ASP A 51 3.48 15.42 0.00
C ASP A 51 3.98 14.02 0.39
N LEU A 52 5.03 13.59 -0.30
CA LEU A 52 5.72 12.32 -0.04
C LEU A 52 6.75 12.45 1.08
N HIS A 53 7.05 13.65 1.54
CA HIS A 53 7.77 13.83 2.79
C HIS A 53 6.85 13.41 3.93
N ALA A 54 7.27 12.35 4.62
CA ALA A 54 6.58 11.80 5.78
C ALA A 54 6.80 12.67 7.01
N VAL A 55 6.36 13.93 6.92
CA VAL A 55 6.38 14.91 8.00
C VAL A 55 4.99 14.93 8.63
N PRO A 56 4.84 14.51 9.90
CA PRO A 56 3.60 14.64 10.65
C PRO A 56 3.14 16.11 10.70
N ARG A 57 1.89 16.36 10.29
CA ARG A 57 1.28 17.70 10.25
C ARG A 57 0.14 17.77 11.27
N PRO A 58 0.39 18.27 12.49
CA PRO A 58 -0.60 18.22 13.56
C PRO A 58 -1.92 18.92 13.21
N PRO A 59 -3.04 18.54 13.85
CA PRO A 59 -3.12 17.55 14.94
C PRO A 59 -3.02 16.10 14.44
N ALA A 60 -2.58 15.21 15.33
CA ALA A 60 -2.76 13.77 15.14
C ALA A 60 -4.20 13.42 15.52
N VAL A 61 -4.92 12.69 14.67
CA VAL A 61 -6.30 12.27 14.91
C VAL A 61 -6.37 10.75 14.82
N PRO A 62 -6.99 10.04 15.78
CA PRO A 62 -7.20 8.60 15.68
C PRO A 62 -7.83 8.23 14.34
N TYR A 63 -7.23 7.26 13.64
CA TYR A 63 -7.74 6.81 12.36
C TYR A 63 -8.94 5.88 12.55
N THR A 64 -10.10 6.27 12.04
CA THR A 64 -11.29 5.41 11.97
C THR A 64 -11.47 4.93 10.53
N PRO A 65 -10.98 3.72 10.18
CA PRO A 65 -10.99 3.24 8.81
C PRO A 65 -12.41 2.99 8.31
N LYS A 66 -12.62 3.27 7.02
CA LYS A 66 -13.87 3.00 6.31
C LYS A 66 -13.59 2.13 5.09
N ALA A 67 -14.53 1.27 4.73
CA ALA A 67 -14.48 0.56 3.47
C ALA A 67 -14.35 1.56 2.30
N GLY A 68 -13.46 1.27 1.37
CA GLY A 68 -13.10 2.15 0.25
C GLY A 68 -11.94 3.13 0.53
N ASP A 69 -11.46 3.25 1.76
CA ASP A 69 -10.23 4.01 2.05
C ASP A 69 -9.07 3.38 1.27
N VAL A 70 -8.25 4.20 0.60
CA VAL A 70 -7.10 3.71 -0.18
C VAL A 70 -5.82 3.98 0.60
N LEU A 71 -5.06 2.92 0.85
CA LEU A 71 -3.77 2.99 1.52
C LEU A 71 -2.67 3.01 0.47
N LEU A 72 -1.80 4.00 0.57
CA LEU A 72 -0.71 4.25 -0.35
C LEU A 72 0.60 4.05 0.42
N LEU A 73 1.45 3.18 -0.10
CA LEU A 73 2.48 2.52 0.68
C LEU A 73 3.83 2.73 -0.02
N SER A 74 4.84 3.24 0.69
CA SER A 74 6.22 3.33 0.15
C SER A 74 7.08 2.22 0.70
N ASP A 75 7.81 1.51 -0.16
CA ASP A 75 8.77 0.53 0.28
C ASP A 75 9.94 1.17 1.06
N PRO A 76 10.40 0.61 2.19
CA PRO A 76 11.63 1.06 2.83
C PRO A 76 12.90 0.62 2.09
N ASP A 77 12.84 -0.37 1.19
CA ASP A 77 13.99 -0.93 0.49
C ASP A 77 14.43 -0.03 -0.71
N PRO A 78 15.68 0.48 -0.71
CA PRO A 78 16.22 1.27 -1.80
C PRO A 78 16.22 0.58 -3.18
N LEU A 79 16.20 -0.75 -3.24
CA LEU A 79 16.10 -1.48 -4.51
C LEU A 79 14.81 -1.11 -5.25
N PHE A 80 13.69 -1.03 -4.53
CA PHE A 80 12.41 -0.69 -5.12
C PHE A 80 12.36 0.76 -5.58
N ASP A 81 13.02 1.68 -4.86
CA ASP A 81 13.18 3.07 -5.32
C ASP A 81 13.82 3.13 -6.71
N VAL A 82 14.87 2.34 -6.93
CA VAL A 82 15.54 2.23 -8.23
C VAL A 82 14.60 1.62 -9.29
N LEU A 83 13.90 0.52 -8.97
CA LEU A 83 12.96 -0.12 -9.89
C LEU A 83 11.81 0.82 -10.30
N TYR A 84 11.27 1.59 -9.35
CA TYR A 84 10.20 2.55 -9.60
C TYR A 84 10.65 3.74 -10.46
N VAL A 85 11.92 4.14 -10.37
CA VAL A 85 12.50 5.12 -11.30
C VAL A 85 12.53 4.58 -12.71
N PHE A 86 12.99 3.34 -12.91
CA PHE A 86 13.00 2.70 -14.23
C PHE A 86 11.57 2.50 -14.77
N ALA A 87 10.63 2.10 -13.92
CA ALA A 87 9.22 2.04 -14.24
C ALA A 87 8.61 3.44 -14.48
N LYS A 88 9.29 4.53 -14.12
CA LYS A 88 8.77 5.90 -14.13
C LYS A 88 7.46 6.02 -13.33
N SER A 89 7.32 5.23 -12.27
CA SER A 89 6.16 5.23 -11.37
C SER A 89 6.37 6.12 -10.14
N GLY A 90 7.62 6.22 -9.65
CA GLY A 90 7.94 6.97 -8.43
C GLY A 90 7.26 6.38 -7.18
N LYS A 91 7.27 7.16 -6.09
CA LYS A 91 6.54 6.88 -4.84
C LYS A 91 5.13 7.52 -4.87
N PRO A 92 4.16 6.97 -4.13
CA PRO A 92 4.17 5.66 -3.46
C PRO A 92 4.28 4.50 -4.47
N GLY A 93 4.90 3.40 -4.05
CA GLY A 93 5.25 2.26 -4.92
C GLY A 93 4.26 1.10 -4.86
N HIS A 94 3.44 1.08 -3.81
CA HIS A 94 2.47 0.04 -3.51
C HIS A 94 1.17 0.65 -3.02
N CYS A 95 0.07 -0.11 -3.05
CA CYS A 95 -1.19 0.32 -2.49
C CYS A 95 -2.11 -0.85 -2.12
N ALA A 96 -3.08 -0.54 -1.27
CA ALA A 96 -4.13 -1.43 -0.82
C ALA A 96 -5.45 -0.65 -0.71
N ILE A 97 -6.56 -1.37 -0.53
CA ILE A 97 -7.88 -0.78 -0.25
C ILE A 97 -8.47 -1.41 1.00
N VAL A 98 -9.09 -0.60 1.85
CA VAL A 98 -9.83 -1.06 3.02
C VAL A 98 -11.17 -1.64 2.56
N VAL A 99 -11.53 -2.80 3.08
CA VAL A 99 -12.79 -3.49 2.76
C VAL A 99 -13.45 -3.98 4.04
N THR A 100 -14.77 -4.11 4.06
CA THR A 100 -15.45 -4.82 5.15
C THR A 100 -15.24 -6.33 4.97
N MET A 101 -14.70 -7.01 5.96
CA MET A 101 -14.55 -8.47 5.97
C MET A 101 -15.89 -9.15 6.27
N PRO A 102 -16.06 -10.45 5.98
CA PRO A 102 -17.33 -11.16 6.26
C PRO A 102 -17.78 -11.14 7.73
N ASP A 103 -16.86 -10.93 8.66
CA ASP A 103 -17.12 -10.79 10.10
C ASP A 103 -17.40 -9.35 10.54
N GLY A 104 -17.52 -8.41 9.58
CA GLY A 104 -17.77 -6.99 9.82
C GLY A 104 -16.55 -6.16 10.19
N ARG A 105 -15.37 -6.79 10.38
CA ARG A 105 -14.14 -6.06 10.71
C ARG A 105 -13.53 -5.40 9.47
N PRO A 106 -12.75 -4.32 9.62
CA PRO A 106 -12.01 -3.75 8.51
C PRO A 106 -10.85 -4.67 8.12
N GLY A 107 -10.76 -4.97 6.83
CA GLY A 107 -9.66 -5.70 6.21
C GLY A 107 -8.90 -4.83 5.21
N MET A 108 -7.68 -5.24 4.88
CA MET A 108 -6.82 -4.67 3.87
C MET A 108 -6.72 -5.65 2.70
N LEU A 109 -7.22 -5.26 1.52
CA LEU A 109 -7.07 -6.03 0.29
C LEU A 109 -5.89 -5.48 -0.51
N GLU A 110 -4.91 -6.34 -0.80
CA GLU A 110 -3.76 -5.98 -1.61
C GLU A 110 -3.19 -7.19 -2.38
N ALA A 111 -2.41 -6.91 -3.42
CA ALA A 111 -1.68 -7.93 -4.18
C ALA A 111 -0.19 -7.64 -4.11
N GLY A 112 0.61 -8.62 -3.66
CA GLY A 112 2.04 -8.41 -3.40
C GLY A 112 2.40 -8.14 -1.94
N PHE A 113 1.50 -8.46 -0.98
CA PHE A 113 1.65 -8.20 0.45
C PHE A 113 3.01 -8.64 0.99
N SER A 114 3.75 -7.79 1.70
CA SER A 114 5.04 -8.15 2.35
C SER A 114 5.98 -8.94 1.41
N PHE A 115 6.07 -8.50 0.16
CA PHE A 115 6.84 -9.13 -0.92
C PHE A 115 6.36 -10.52 -1.34
N THR A 116 5.24 -10.98 -0.82
CA THR A 116 4.69 -12.27 -1.18
C THR A 116 4.08 -12.26 -2.58
N PRO A 117 4.15 -13.36 -3.35
CA PRO A 117 3.54 -13.45 -4.68
C PRO A 117 2.03 -13.72 -4.65
N TRP A 118 1.30 -13.29 -3.62
CA TRP A 118 -0.14 -13.53 -3.48
C TRP A 118 -0.93 -12.24 -3.25
N THR A 119 -2.21 -12.36 -3.54
CA THR A 119 -3.27 -11.44 -3.13
C THR A 119 -3.78 -11.87 -1.77
N ARG A 120 -3.94 -10.90 -0.87
CA ARG A 120 -4.40 -11.16 0.50
C ARG A 120 -5.48 -10.19 0.89
N LEU A 121 -6.44 -10.74 1.62
CA LEU A 121 -7.31 -10.02 2.52
C LEU A 121 -6.84 -10.30 3.95
N THR A 122 -6.33 -9.29 4.62
CA THR A 122 -5.81 -9.38 6.00
C THR A 122 -6.56 -8.42 6.91
N PRO A 123 -6.71 -8.73 8.21
CA PRO A 123 -7.23 -7.76 9.19
C PRO A 123 -6.39 -6.48 9.19
N LEU A 124 -7.07 -5.33 9.11
CA LEU A 124 -6.41 -4.05 8.87
C LEU A 124 -5.49 -3.63 10.03
N ASP A 125 -5.94 -3.82 11.27
CA ASP A 125 -5.21 -3.50 12.52
C ASP A 125 -3.82 -4.12 12.54
N TYR A 126 -3.73 -5.40 12.17
CA TYR A 126 -2.48 -6.11 12.02
C TYR A 126 -1.70 -5.62 10.80
N ALA A 127 -2.33 -5.59 9.63
CA ALA A 127 -1.61 -5.46 8.37
C ALA A 127 -1.00 -4.06 8.17
N ILE A 128 -1.70 -3.00 8.55
CA ILE A 128 -1.16 -1.63 8.53
C ILE A 128 0.00 -1.48 9.54
N SER A 129 -0.08 -2.22 10.65
CA SER A 129 0.94 -2.21 11.69
C SER A 129 2.20 -2.98 11.31
N LEU A 130 2.07 -3.98 10.43
CA LEU A 130 3.19 -4.72 9.88
C LEU A 130 4.00 -3.90 8.88
N TYR A 131 3.38 -2.97 8.16
CA TYR A 131 4.04 -2.32 7.03
C TYR A 131 5.23 -1.47 7.47
N ALA A 132 6.44 -1.82 7.03
CA ALA A 132 7.66 -1.16 7.49
C ALA A 132 7.88 0.22 6.86
N GLY A 133 7.19 0.56 5.77
CA GLY A 133 7.35 1.84 5.09
C GLY A 133 6.45 2.97 5.60
N ASN A 134 6.48 4.11 4.92
CA ASN A 134 5.50 5.17 5.13
C ASN A 134 4.16 4.76 4.52
N VAL A 135 3.09 5.17 5.19
CA VAL A 135 1.71 4.95 4.75
C VAL A 135 1.02 6.29 4.62
N TRP A 136 0.29 6.48 3.53
CA TRP A 136 -0.65 7.58 3.37
C TRP A 136 -2.03 7.01 3.12
N VAL A 137 -3.04 7.62 3.74
CA VAL A 137 -4.44 7.24 3.57
C VAL A 137 -5.13 8.28 2.73
N ARG A 138 -5.81 7.83 1.68
CA ARG A 138 -6.85 8.58 0.96
C ARG A 138 -8.19 8.17 1.56
N PRO A 139 -8.73 8.89 2.55
CA PRO A 139 -9.98 8.50 3.18
C PRO A 139 -11.17 8.74 2.26
N ARG A 140 -12.20 7.90 2.36
CA ARG A 140 -13.53 8.14 1.82
C ARG A 140 -14.22 9.22 2.65
N GLU A 141 -14.53 10.31 1.97
CA GLU A 141 -15.36 11.39 2.50
C GLU A 141 -16.85 11.02 2.42
N VAL A 142 -17.22 10.25 1.41
CA VAL A 142 -18.58 9.73 1.22
C VAL A 142 -18.61 8.25 1.59
N PRO A 143 -19.38 7.84 2.60
CA PRO A 143 -19.56 6.43 2.94
C PRO A 143 -20.05 5.62 1.73
N LEU A 144 -19.63 4.36 1.65
CA LEU A 144 -20.16 3.44 0.64
C LEU A 144 -21.65 3.17 0.93
N THR A 145 -22.43 3.05 -0.13
CA THR A 145 -23.77 2.46 -0.03
C THR A 145 -23.64 0.98 0.37
N PRO A 146 -24.70 0.38 0.95
CA PRO A 146 -24.67 -1.03 1.29
C PRO A 146 -24.37 -1.96 0.10
N ASP A 147 -24.83 -1.62 -1.11
CA ASP A 147 -24.52 -2.42 -2.31
C ASP A 147 -23.06 -2.29 -2.74
N GLU A 148 -22.50 -1.07 -2.70
CA GLU A 148 -21.09 -0.84 -3.00
C GLU A 148 -20.17 -1.58 -2.02
N ASP A 149 -20.45 -1.52 -0.71
CA ASP A 149 -19.68 -2.22 0.31
C ASP A 149 -19.76 -3.74 0.11
N ARG A 150 -20.96 -4.29 -0.07
CA ARG A 150 -21.18 -5.71 -0.36
C ARG A 150 -20.39 -6.17 -1.58
N ARG A 151 -20.41 -5.41 -2.68
CA ARG A 151 -19.67 -5.74 -3.91
C ARG A 151 -18.16 -5.63 -3.72
N LEU A 152 -17.71 -4.66 -2.94
CA LEU A 152 -16.29 -4.53 -2.59
C LEU A 152 -15.80 -5.74 -1.78
N THR A 153 -16.57 -6.16 -0.78
CA THR A 153 -16.33 -7.39 -0.01
C THR A 153 -16.35 -8.63 -0.90
N GLU A 154 -17.34 -8.76 -1.78
CA GLU A 154 -17.45 -9.87 -2.73
C GLU A 154 -16.21 -9.98 -3.63
N PHE A 155 -15.73 -8.87 -4.19
CA PHE A 155 -14.50 -8.84 -4.98
C PHE A 155 -13.29 -9.26 -4.14
N ALA A 156 -13.15 -8.73 -2.92
CA ALA A 156 -12.05 -9.04 -2.03
C ALA A 156 -11.96 -10.53 -1.72
N MET A 157 -13.11 -11.16 -1.43
CA MET A 157 -13.19 -12.59 -1.16
C MET A 157 -12.82 -13.44 -2.37
N GLN A 158 -13.23 -13.05 -3.59
CA GLN A 158 -12.87 -13.75 -4.82
C GLN A 158 -11.39 -13.58 -5.19
N ALA A 159 -10.79 -12.45 -4.86
CA ALA A 159 -9.39 -12.16 -5.16
C ALA A 159 -8.42 -12.77 -4.12
N ASN A 160 -8.87 -12.98 -2.88
CA ASN A 160 -8.05 -13.48 -1.79
C ASN A 160 -7.42 -14.84 -2.12
N GLY A 161 -6.12 -14.98 -1.84
CA GLY A 161 -5.33 -16.17 -2.19
C GLY A 161 -4.92 -16.26 -3.67
N GLY A 162 -5.39 -15.34 -4.52
CA GLY A 162 -5.01 -15.29 -5.94
C GLY A 162 -3.53 -14.96 -6.14
N ALA A 163 -2.95 -15.41 -7.26
CA ALA A 163 -1.54 -15.15 -7.55
C ALA A 163 -1.26 -13.70 -7.97
N TYR A 164 -0.11 -13.17 -7.57
CA TYR A 164 0.40 -11.88 -8.03
C TYR A 164 0.83 -11.95 -9.50
N ASN A 165 0.50 -10.91 -10.29
CA ASN A 165 0.80 -10.87 -11.71
C ASN A 165 2.25 -10.45 -12.00
N LYS A 166 3.20 -11.35 -11.70
CA LYS A 166 4.66 -11.14 -11.90
C LYS A 166 5.00 -10.76 -13.34
N LYS A 167 4.39 -11.43 -14.33
CA LYS A 167 4.62 -11.16 -15.76
C LYS A 167 4.26 -9.71 -16.10
N ARG A 168 3.10 -9.24 -15.64
CA ARG A 168 2.66 -7.87 -15.88
C ARG A 168 3.53 -6.87 -15.15
N PHE A 169 3.94 -7.15 -13.91
CA PHE A 169 4.87 -6.32 -13.16
C PHE A 169 6.20 -6.16 -13.92
N ALA A 170 6.82 -7.27 -14.35
CA ALA A 170 8.06 -7.23 -15.14
C ALA A 170 7.89 -6.45 -16.46
N ASN A 171 6.75 -6.60 -17.14
CA ASN A 171 6.46 -5.87 -18.36
C ASN A 171 6.39 -4.34 -18.16
N GLN A 172 6.13 -3.83 -16.95
CA GLN A 172 6.17 -2.38 -16.65
C GLN A 172 7.56 -1.77 -16.83
N LEU A 173 8.62 -2.59 -16.79
CA LEU A 173 10.01 -2.18 -17.03
C LEU A 173 10.36 -2.10 -18.53
N THR A 174 9.45 -2.51 -19.40
CA THR A 174 9.65 -2.54 -20.86
C THR A 174 8.97 -1.37 -21.56
N LEU A 175 9.38 -1.08 -22.81
CA LEU A 175 8.72 -0.07 -23.65
C LEU A 175 7.29 -0.45 -24.09
N PHE A 176 6.95 -1.74 -24.04
CA PHE A 176 5.65 -2.30 -24.43
C PHE A 176 4.63 -2.35 -23.28
N ARG A 177 4.89 -1.64 -22.19
CA ARG A 177 3.99 -1.57 -21.04
C ARG A 177 2.65 -0.90 -21.37
N SER A 178 1.60 -1.31 -20.66
CA SER A 178 0.23 -0.79 -20.82
C SER A 178 0.12 0.72 -20.58
N ARG A 179 1.08 1.33 -19.89
CA ARG A 179 1.17 2.78 -19.62
C ARG A 179 1.75 3.59 -20.78
N ASN A 180 2.12 2.99 -21.90
CA ASN A 180 2.50 3.75 -23.09
C ASN A 180 1.30 4.61 -23.55
N PRO A 181 1.43 5.95 -23.71
CA PRO A 181 0.32 6.85 -24.03
C PRO A 181 -0.55 6.43 -25.22
N ILE A 182 0.07 5.82 -26.25
CA ILE A 182 -0.63 5.35 -27.44
C ILE A 182 -1.45 4.10 -27.12
N VAL A 183 -0.91 3.21 -26.28
CA VAL A 183 -1.49 1.90 -25.94
C VAL A 183 -2.61 2.04 -24.89
N THR A 184 -2.46 2.93 -23.91
CA THR A 184 -3.39 3.05 -22.77
C THR A 184 -4.83 3.38 -23.17
N ARG A 185 -5.04 4.06 -24.30
CA ARG A 185 -6.39 4.33 -24.80
C ARG A 185 -7.17 3.04 -25.09
N PHE A 186 -6.47 2.01 -25.58
CA PHE A 186 -7.08 0.77 -26.08
C PHE A 186 -6.86 -0.46 -25.18
N ALA A 187 -5.75 -0.49 -24.42
CA ALA A 187 -5.38 -1.59 -23.54
C ALA A 187 -5.49 -1.21 -22.06
N GLY A 188 -5.39 -2.23 -21.19
CA GLY A 188 -5.37 -2.04 -19.74
C GLY A 188 -6.72 -1.78 -19.09
N LYS A 189 -7.81 -2.11 -19.78
CA LYS A 189 -9.18 -2.10 -19.26
C LYS A 189 -9.35 -3.06 -18.06
N PRO A 190 -10.39 -2.88 -17.25
CA PRO A 190 -10.74 -3.81 -16.18
C PRO A 190 -10.94 -5.24 -16.68
N VAL A 191 -10.52 -6.22 -15.89
CA VAL A 191 -10.64 -7.66 -16.20
C VAL A 191 -11.60 -8.40 -15.27
N GLY A 192 -12.09 -7.75 -14.20
CA GLY A 192 -13.02 -8.35 -13.25
C GLY A 192 -12.34 -9.26 -12.22
N PRO A 193 -13.11 -9.91 -11.34
CA PRO A 193 -12.61 -10.75 -10.25
C PRO A 193 -11.99 -12.07 -10.74
N GLY A 194 -11.28 -12.77 -9.84
CA GLY A 194 -10.69 -14.10 -10.12
C GLY A 194 -9.52 -14.11 -11.10
N LYS A 195 -8.88 -12.95 -11.34
CA LYS A 195 -7.69 -12.82 -12.19
C LYS A 195 -6.43 -12.63 -11.33
N THR A 196 -5.28 -12.51 -12.00
CA THR A 196 -4.04 -12.14 -11.34
C THR A 196 -3.81 -10.64 -11.48
N TYR A 197 -3.45 -10.00 -10.37
CA TYR A 197 -3.33 -8.54 -10.29
C TYR A 197 -1.92 -8.12 -9.89
N THR A 198 -1.53 -6.92 -10.32
CA THR A 198 -0.51 -6.14 -9.60
C THR A 198 -1.17 -5.34 -8.50
N CYS A 199 -0.38 -4.78 -7.58
CA CYS A 199 -0.87 -4.03 -6.41
C CYS A 199 -1.89 -2.94 -6.73
N VAL A 200 -1.55 -2.03 -7.63
CA VAL A 200 -2.46 -0.97 -8.07
C VAL A 200 -3.62 -1.50 -8.90
N GLN A 201 -3.40 -2.57 -9.67
CA GLN A 201 -4.46 -3.12 -10.49
C GLN A 201 -5.58 -3.67 -9.60
N ILE A 202 -5.27 -4.41 -8.53
CA ILE A 202 -6.31 -4.98 -7.67
C ILE A 202 -7.17 -3.89 -7.02
N VAL A 203 -6.56 -2.79 -6.57
CA VAL A 203 -7.27 -1.66 -5.97
C VAL A 203 -8.23 -1.02 -6.98
N VAL A 204 -7.78 -0.76 -8.21
CA VAL A 204 -8.63 -0.15 -9.25
C VAL A 204 -9.72 -1.14 -9.74
N GLU A 205 -9.42 -2.42 -9.87
CA GLU A 205 -10.42 -3.45 -10.22
C GLU A 205 -11.50 -3.58 -9.14
N ALA A 206 -11.10 -3.55 -7.86
CA ALA A 206 -12.04 -3.57 -6.73
C ALA A 206 -12.97 -2.35 -6.77
N MET A 207 -12.43 -1.15 -6.99
CA MET A 207 -13.23 0.08 -7.14
C MET A 207 -14.17 0.03 -8.35
N VAL A 208 -13.73 -0.51 -9.49
CA VAL A 208 -14.60 -0.71 -10.67
C VAL A 208 -15.71 -1.70 -10.34
N TYR A 209 -15.36 -2.83 -9.73
CA TYR A 209 -16.31 -3.89 -9.42
C TYR A 209 -17.36 -3.43 -8.41
N ALA A 210 -16.99 -2.62 -7.44
CA ALA A 210 -17.90 -2.00 -6.48
C ALA A 210 -18.74 -0.86 -7.07
N GLY A 211 -18.45 -0.38 -8.29
CA GLY A 211 -19.17 0.73 -8.92
C GLY A 211 -18.67 2.12 -8.51
N LEU A 212 -17.57 2.21 -7.78
CA LEU A 212 -17.01 3.48 -7.28
C LEU A 212 -16.31 4.30 -8.37
N ILE A 213 -15.86 3.64 -9.44
CA ILE A 213 -15.22 4.28 -10.59
C ILE A 213 -15.72 3.68 -11.90
N ASP A 214 -15.83 4.51 -12.94
CA ASP A 214 -16.36 4.08 -14.24
C ASP A 214 -15.42 3.11 -14.97
N ALA A 215 -15.90 1.89 -15.20
CA ALA A 215 -15.21 0.84 -15.93
C ALA A 215 -14.77 1.24 -17.36
N LYS A 216 -15.51 2.13 -18.02
CA LYS A 216 -15.20 2.57 -19.40
C LYS A 216 -13.93 3.42 -19.44
N THR A 217 -13.72 4.23 -18.40
CA THR A 217 -12.60 5.16 -18.31
C THR A 217 -11.43 4.59 -17.51
N ALA A 218 -11.67 3.70 -16.55
CA ALA A 218 -10.62 3.09 -15.74
C ALA A 218 -9.58 2.33 -16.58
N ARG A 219 -8.31 2.40 -16.16
CA ARG A 219 -7.19 1.65 -16.76
C ARG A 219 -6.32 0.94 -15.72
N PRO A 220 -6.85 -0.05 -14.97
CA PRO A 220 -6.14 -0.70 -13.87
C PRO A 220 -4.71 -1.14 -14.20
N ALA A 221 -4.46 -1.70 -15.39
CA ALA A 221 -3.13 -2.21 -15.77
C ALA A 221 -2.11 -1.10 -16.15
N ALA A 222 -2.60 0.13 -16.37
CA ALA A 222 -1.79 1.28 -16.75
C ALA A 222 -1.68 2.33 -15.62
N THR A 223 -2.55 2.27 -14.61
CA THR A 223 -2.53 3.11 -13.41
C THR A 223 -1.37 2.73 -12.49
N TYR A 224 -0.76 3.71 -11.84
CA TYR A 224 0.24 3.56 -10.77
C TYR A 224 -0.29 4.16 -9.47
N ALA A 225 0.24 3.71 -8.32
CA ALA A 225 -0.17 4.24 -7.01
C ALA A 225 0.06 5.76 -6.91
N GLN A 226 1.08 6.29 -7.58
CA GLN A 226 1.29 7.73 -7.72
C GLN A 226 0.12 8.48 -8.39
N ASP A 227 -0.58 7.85 -9.34
CA ASP A 227 -1.76 8.49 -9.97
C ASP A 227 -2.92 8.61 -8.98
N LEU A 228 -3.06 7.63 -8.09
CA LEU A 228 -4.05 7.63 -7.01
C LEU A 228 -3.68 8.65 -5.92
N PHE A 229 -2.38 8.79 -5.64
CA PHE A 229 -1.87 9.75 -4.66
C PHE A 229 -2.16 11.18 -5.07
N TYR A 230 -1.82 11.58 -6.31
CA TYR A 230 -1.89 12.97 -6.77
C TYR A 230 -3.17 13.34 -7.50
N ASP A 231 -4.04 12.37 -7.82
CA ASP A 231 -5.15 12.57 -8.75
C ASP A 231 -4.70 13.08 -10.13
N ARG A 232 -3.44 12.83 -10.50
CA ARG A 232 -2.77 13.31 -11.72
C ARG A 232 -1.86 12.23 -12.28
N SER A 233 -1.68 12.23 -13.60
CA SER A 233 -0.86 11.24 -14.27
C SER A 233 0.05 11.83 -15.34
N ARG A 234 1.22 11.23 -15.50
CA ARG A 234 2.07 11.45 -16.69
C ARG A 234 1.50 10.81 -17.94
N ASN A 235 0.57 9.87 -17.80
CA ASN A 235 -0.15 9.30 -18.92
C ASN A 235 -1.35 10.19 -19.27
N PRO A 236 -1.42 10.80 -20.47
CA PRO A 236 -2.47 11.76 -20.81
C PRO A 236 -3.89 11.20 -20.75
N TYR A 237 -4.06 9.89 -20.99
CA TYR A 237 -5.38 9.27 -20.89
C TYR A 237 -5.82 9.20 -19.42
N ILE A 238 -4.94 8.76 -18.53
CA ILE A 238 -5.23 8.66 -17.09
C ILE A 238 -5.36 10.05 -16.47
N ASP A 239 -4.58 11.05 -16.91
CA ASP A 239 -4.67 12.43 -16.39
C ASP A 239 -6.03 13.09 -16.70
N ARG A 240 -6.67 12.71 -17.82
CA ARG A 240 -8.04 13.15 -18.17
C ARG A 240 -9.12 12.35 -17.44
N HIS A 241 -8.79 11.17 -16.95
CA HIS A 241 -9.71 10.26 -16.28
C HIS A 241 -9.10 9.77 -14.95
N PRO A 242 -8.74 10.68 -14.03
CA PRO A 242 -8.10 10.31 -12.78
C PRO A 242 -9.06 9.41 -11.98
N PRO A 243 -8.60 8.26 -11.46
CA PRO A 243 -9.52 7.30 -10.85
C PRO A 243 -10.30 7.84 -9.66
N MET A 244 -9.73 8.72 -8.84
CA MET A 244 -10.30 9.15 -7.56
C MET A 244 -10.74 10.62 -7.52
N ALA A 245 -10.24 11.47 -8.42
CA ALA A 245 -10.52 12.91 -8.39
C ALA A 245 -12.02 13.20 -8.52
N GLY A 246 -12.58 13.96 -7.56
CA GLY A 246 -13.99 14.34 -7.55
C GLY A 246 -14.96 13.17 -7.30
N ARG A 247 -14.47 12.01 -6.85
CA ARG A 247 -15.29 10.81 -6.59
C ARG A 247 -15.39 10.48 -5.09
N GLY A 248 -15.19 11.50 -4.25
CA GLY A 248 -15.42 11.47 -2.80
C GLY A 248 -14.24 10.93 -1.97
N TRP A 249 -13.04 10.88 -2.51
CA TRP A 249 -11.85 10.65 -1.70
C TRP A 249 -11.21 11.98 -1.31
N GLY A 250 -10.90 12.14 -0.03
CA GLY A 250 -10.16 13.30 0.47
C GLY A 250 -8.68 13.22 0.10
N ALA A 251 -7.96 14.33 0.19
CA ALA A 251 -6.52 14.38 -0.09
C ALA A 251 -5.72 13.41 0.81
N PRO A 252 -4.54 12.93 0.35
CA PRO A 252 -3.75 11.96 1.11
C PRO A 252 -3.33 12.55 2.46
N GLN A 253 -3.43 11.73 3.51
CA GLN A 253 -3.03 12.04 4.87
C GLN A 253 -1.94 11.08 5.29
N LEU A 254 -0.85 11.58 5.87
CA LEU A 254 0.17 10.71 6.44
C LEU A 254 -0.47 9.88 7.56
N TRP A 255 -0.07 8.63 7.66
CA TRP A 255 -0.44 7.74 8.75
C TRP A 255 0.77 7.38 9.60
N THR A 256 0.58 7.32 10.93
CA THR A 256 1.59 6.81 11.86
C THR A 256 0.96 5.94 12.95
N PRO A 257 1.64 4.90 13.43
CA PRO A 257 1.16 4.10 14.56
C PRO A 257 1.32 4.83 15.89
N ILE A 258 2.26 5.77 15.99
CA ILE A 258 2.54 6.55 17.19
C ILE A 258 2.36 8.04 16.84
N PRO A 259 1.64 8.84 17.66
CA PRO A 259 1.47 10.27 17.42
C PRO A 259 2.82 10.99 17.31
N GLY A 260 2.95 11.87 16.32
CA GLY A 260 4.17 12.65 16.03
C GLY A 260 5.33 11.89 15.38
N ALA A 261 5.21 10.58 15.14
CA ALA A 261 6.35 9.73 14.75
C ALA A 261 6.19 9.05 13.38
N ALA A 262 6.84 9.57 12.34
CA ALA A 262 6.89 8.94 11.01
C ALA A 262 8.08 7.97 10.88
N LEU A 263 8.09 6.93 11.71
CA LEU A 263 9.15 5.92 11.75
C LEU A 263 9.00 4.90 10.62
N ARG A 264 10.13 4.37 10.12
CA ARG A 264 10.15 3.37 9.03
C ARG A 264 11.25 2.33 9.22
N GLY A 265 11.13 1.20 8.53
CA GLY A 265 12.12 0.14 8.50
C GLY A 265 12.45 -0.35 9.91
N ARG A 266 13.75 -0.36 10.22
CA ARG A 266 14.28 -0.76 11.54
C ARG A 266 14.03 0.28 12.64
N ASP A 267 13.69 1.52 12.28
CA ASP A 267 13.40 2.57 13.26
C ASP A 267 11.99 2.42 13.84
N ARG A 268 11.14 1.59 13.22
CA ARG A 268 9.81 1.28 13.72
C ARG A 268 9.91 0.29 14.88
N PRO A 269 9.29 0.54 16.05
CA PRO A 269 9.32 -0.39 17.18
C PRO A 269 8.81 -1.78 16.80
N GLN A 270 9.52 -2.81 17.22
CA GLN A 270 9.18 -4.22 16.99
C GLN A 270 9.17 -4.97 18.31
N PRO A 271 8.22 -5.89 18.55
CA PRO A 271 8.28 -6.74 19.73
C PRO A 271 9.58 -7.56 19.77
N PRO A 272 10.25 -7.70 20.93
CA PRO A 272 9.80 -7.30 22.28
C PRO A 272 10.33 -5.94 22.77
N ALA A 273 10.77 -5.03 21.89
CA ALA A 273 11.32 -3.73 22.30
C ALA A 273 10.26 -2.83 22.99
N PRO A 274 10.64 -1.95 23.94
CA PRO A 274 9.68 -1.05 24.59
C PRO A 274 8.83 -0.24 23.59
N TRP A 275 7.55 -0.05 23.92
CA TRP A 275 6.64 0.76 23.12
C TRP A 275 6.74 2.23 23.53
N PRO A 276 7.05 3.15 22.60
CA PRO A 276 7.31 4.53 22.95
C PRO A 276 6.05 5.42 22.98
N GLY A 277 4.87 4.91 22.59
CA GLY A 277 3.61 5.66 22.66
C GLY A 277 3.00 5.62 24.06
N GLU A 278 2.33 6.70 24.48
CA GLU A 278 1.87 6.91 25.86
C GLU A 278 0.90 5.83 26.38
N GLY A 279 -0.06 5.36 25.55
CA GLY A 279 -1.07 4.39 25.99
C GLY A 279 -0.67 2.91 25.90
N GLY A 280 0.57 2.60 25.52
CA GLY A 280 1.03 1.22 25.34
C GLY A 280 0.59 0.59 24.01
N ALA A 281 0.94 -0.68 23.84
CA ALA A 281 0.55 -1.45 22.65
C ALA A 281 0.28 -2.92 23.00
N PHE A 282 -0.67 -3.51 22.29
CA PHE A 282 -0.84 -4.96 22.25
C PHE A 282 0.22 -5.59 21.34
N VAL A 283 0.72 -6.75 21.76
CA VAL A 283 1.50 -7.64 20.89
C VAL A 283 0.50 -8.56 20.20
N VAL A 284 0.36 -8.39 18.88
CA VAL A 284 -0.62 -9.13 18.08
C VAL A 284 0.10 -10.10 17.16
N VAL A 285 -0.33 -11.36 17.22
CA VAL A 285 0.14 -12.44 16.35
C VAL A 285 -1.06 -12.98 15.56
N PRO A 286 -1.02 -12.97 14.21
CA PRO A 286 -2.07 -13.57 13.42
C PRO A 286 -2.03 -15.09 13.55
N THR A 287 -3.14 -15.67 13.97
CA THR A 287 -3.37 -17.11 13.93
C THR A 287 -3.94 -17.47 12.55
N PRO A 288 -3.25 -18.31 11.76
CA PRO A 288 -3.77 -18.78 10.47
C PRO A 288 -5.02 -19.62 10.70
N ASN A 289 -6.11 -19.31 10.00
CA ASN A 289 -7.38 -20.04 10.12
C ASN A 289 -7.47 -21.29 9.23
N GLY A 290 -6.38 -21.64 8.53
CA GLY A 290 -6.37 -22.67 7.49
C GLY A 290 -7.10 -22.22 6.20
N GLY A 291 -6.76 -22.84 5.07
CA GLY A 291 -7.41 -22.58 3.78
C GLY A 291 -7.24 -21.15 3.25
N SER A 292 -8.30 -20.62 2.64
CA SER A 292 -8.36 -19.28 2.04
C SER A 292 -8.93 -18.21 2.97
N LEU A 293 -9.16 -18.53 4.26
CA LEU A 293 -9.69 -17.54 5.19
C LEU A 293 -8.59 -16.55 5.62
N PRO A 294 -8.92 -15.26 5.77
CA PRO A 294 -8.04 -14.28 6.40
C PRO A 294 -7.58 -14.77 7.78
N PRO A 295 -6.33 -14.51 8.21
CA PRO A 295 -5.87 -14.88 9.55
C PRO A 295 -6.64 -14.10 10.64
N THR A 296 -6.75 -14.65 11.83
CA THR A 296 -7.34 -13.96 12.99
C THR A 296 -6.23 -13.31 13.82
N PRO A 297 -6.22 -11.98 14.03
CA PRO A 297 -5.28 -11.35 14.94
C PRO A 297 -5.58 -11.78 16.38
N THR A 298 -4.58 -12.34 17.06
CA THR A 298 -4.69 -12.77 18.45
C THR A 298 -3.75 -11.92 19.30
N ILE A 299 -4.28 -11.29 20.35
CA ILE A 299 -3.47 -10.58 21.34
C ILE A 299 -2.75 -11.64 22.20
N VAL A 300 -1.42 -11.64 22.17
CA VAL A 300 -0.59 -12.58 22.94
C VAL A 300 0.13 -11.90 24.11
N GLY A 301 0.02 -10.58 24.22
CA GLY A 301 0.61 -9.80 25.30
C GLY A 301 0.37 -8.30 25.13
N SER A 302 0.94 -7.52 26.04
CA SER A 302 0.89 -6.07 26.03
C SER A 302 2.20 -5.48 26.53
N THR A 303 2.57 -4.31 26.01
CA THR A 303 3.71 -3.52 26.47
C THR A 303 3.19 -2.16 26.95
N PRO A 304 3.50 -1.73 28.19
CA PRO A 304 3.10 -0.42 28.68
C PRO A 304 3.76 0.68 27.86
N GLY A 305 3.12 1.85 27.82
CA GLY A 305 3.67 3.02 27.16
C GLY A 305 4.82 3.64 27.94
N ASP A 306 5.83 4.13 27.23
CA ASP A 306 6.89 4.95 27.78
C ASP A 306 6.98 6.29 27.04
N PRO A 307 6.26 7.33 27.50
CA PRO A 307 6.26 8.64 26.84
C PRO A 307 7.63 9.33 26.91
N SER A 308 8.53 8.91 27.81
CA SER A 308 9.88 9.46 27.89
C SER A 308 10.78 9.00 26.74
N ALA A 309 10.38 7.94 26.02
CA ALA A 309 11.18 7.32 24.96
C ALA A 309 11.08 8.03 23.60
N MET A 310 10.17 9.02 23.43
CA MET A 310 9.96 9.70 22.16
C MET A 310 10.65 11.07 22.10
N PRO A 311 11.77 11.22 21.36
CA PRO A 311 12.27 12.54 21.02
C PRO A 311 11.26 13.29 20.12
N ALA A 312 11.13 14.60 20.35
CA ALA A 312 10.25 15.49 19.60
C ALA A 312 10.47 15.33 18.08
N VAL A 313 9.41 14.92 17.37
CA VAL A 313 9.31 14.79 15.89
C VAL A 313 10.67 14.60 15.21
N VAL A 314 11.24 13.41 15.31
CA VAL A 314 12.45 13.06 14.56
C VAL A 314 12.05 12.72 13.12
N SER A 315 11.70 13.74 12.34
CA SER A 315 11.83 13.61 10.89
C SER A 315 13.32 13.65 10.61
N SER A 316 13.96 12.48 10.48
CA SER A 316 15.29 12.44 9.87
C SER A 316 15.21 13.26 8.58
N LYS A 317 16.16 14.17 8.35
CA LYS A 317 16.17 14.97 7.11
C LYS A 317 16.21 13.97 5.96
N GLN A 318 15.07 13.75 5.30
CA GLN A 318 15.05 12.98 4.08
C GLN A 318 15.86 13.78 3.07
N ARG A 319 17.08 13.32 2.79
CA ARG A 319 17.81 13.82 1.64
C ARG A 319 16.98 13.43 0.43
N ILE A 320 16.44 14.42 -0.27
CA ILE A 320 15.82 14.24 -1.59
C ILE A 320 16.88 13.53 -2.43
N GLY A 321 16.65 12.25 -2.68
CA GLY A 321 17.54 11.43 -3.44
C GLY A 321 17.53 11.89 -4.89
N PHE A 322 18.62 11.62 -5.59
CA PHE A 322 18.73 11.76 -7.04
C PHE A 322 17.51 11.19 -7.81
N PHE A 323 16.86 10.19 -7.21
CA PHE A 323 15.74 9.42 -7.75
C PHE A 323 14.34 10.00 -7.47
N ASP A 324 14.20 10.95 -6.55
CA ASP A 324 12.90 11.56 -6.24
C ASP A 324 12.48 12.59 -7.31
N ARG A 325 13.38 12.98 -8.22
CA ARG A 325 13.14 13.94 -9.32
C ARG A 325 13.68 13.43 -10.67
N PRO A 326 13.17 12.30 -11.20
CA PRO A 326 13.73 11.66 -12.39
C PRO A 326 13.66 12.54 -13.64
N ASP A 327 12.81 13.55 -13.66
CA ASP A 327 12.67 14.55 -14.71
C ASP A 327 13.85 15.54 -14.80
N ARG A 328 14.59 15.77 -13.71
CA ARG A 328 15.84 16.57 -13.79
C ARG A 328 16.94 15.88 -14.60
N LEU A 329 16.91 14.54 -14.72
CA LEU A 329 17.89 13.79 -15.50
C LEU A 329 17.73 13.98 -17.01
N PHE A 330 16.50 14.25 -17.46
CA PHE A 330 16.17 14.33 -18.88
C PHE A 330 15.89 15.76 -19.35
N ARG A 331 15.86 16.74 -18.44
CA ARG A 331 15.99 18.15 -18.82
C ARG A 331 17.45 18.42 -19.18
N LEU A 332 17.81 18.15 -20.43
CA LEU A 332 18.94 18.81 -21.07
C LEU A 332 18.78 20.31 -20.79
N ARG A 333 19.76 20.93 -20.12
CA ARG A 333 19.84 22.38 -20.01
C ARG A 333 19.84 22.93 -21.44
N ARG A 334 18.70 23.47 -21.87
CA ARG A 334 18.63 24.38 -23.01
C ARG A 334 18.99 25.77 -22.51
#